data_AF-A0A2W6UVQ0-F1
#
_entry.id   AF-A0A2W6UVQ0-F1
#
_cell.length_a   1.000
_cell.length_b   1.000
_cell.length_c   1.000
_cell.angle_alpha   90.00
_cell.angle_beta   90.00
_cell.angle_gamma   90.00
#
_symmetry.space_group_name_H-M   'P 1'
#
loop_
_entity.id
_entity.type
_entity.pdbx_description
1 polymer ?
#
loop_
_entity_poly.entity_id
_entity_poly.type
_entity_poly.pdbx_seq_one_letter_code
_entity_poly.pdbx_strand_id
1 'polypeptide(L)'
;MNQAHRGLQRIVGIGLNGDIEQIVAEPMSHCLAMAAGAANLAVVVCSPVAGPEIFIADKQGRSLTQVSDFNAWRKDRPELRCLERWFRVADGNGGFEDGQGWVLSAPGEGPRPLLLDMHGGPHSIASFEFERLIHWPVLAEKGWAILALNAVGSNSYGLEFAHRLCGHWGELDYPQWEEVRRKLRVEGIASDVAACFGHSYGGFLSAWALGHDAGLSCGVVSGGV
;
A
#
# COMPACT_ATOMS: atom_id res chain seq x y z
N MET A 1 12.44 -1.08 -12.95
CA MET A 1 11.81 -0.05 -12.08
C MET A 1 10.32 -0.14 -12.37
N ASN A 2 9.53 -0.69 -11.44
CA ASN A 2 8.08 -0.79 -11.65
C ASN A 2 7.51 0.63 -11.65
N GLN A 3 6.93 1.04 -12.78
CA GLN A 3 6.27 2.33 -12.90
C GLN A 3 4.87 2.18 -12.27
N ALA A 4 4.60 2.96 -11.23
CA ALA A 4 3.30 3.05 -10.60
C ALA A 4 2.70 4.42 -10.85
N HIS A 5 1.38 4.51 -10.79
CA HIS A 5 0.64 5.76 -10.84
C HIS A 5 -0.31 5.80 -9.66
N ARG A 6 -0.15 6.80 -8.78
CA ARG A 6 -0.94 6.94 -7.53
C ARG A 6 -1.01 5.63 -6.74
N GLY A 7 0.17 5.11 -6.38
CA GLY A 7 0.30 3.94 -5.51
C GLY A 7 -0.10 2.60 -6.13
N LEU A 8 -0.44 2.55 -7.43
CA LEU A 8 -0.90 1.34 -8.10
C LEU A 8 -0.07 1.00 -9.34
N GLN A 9 0.28 -0.27 -9.46
CA GLN A 9 0.96 -0.82 -10.64
C GLN A 9 -0.09 -1.34 -11.62
N ARG A 10 -0.31 -0.62 -12.71
CA ARG A 10 -1.36 -0.92 -13.70
C ARG A 10 -0.76 -1.17 -15.07
N ILE A 11 -1.50 -1.91 -15.90
CA ILE A 11 -1.18 -2.05 -17.33
C ILE A 11 -1.90 -0.95 -18.09
N VAL A 12 -1.14 -0.21 -18.88
CA VAL A 12 -1.66 0.84 -19.77
C VAL A 12 -1.18 0.60 -21.20
N GLY A 13 -2.02 0.96 -22.16
CA GLY A 13 -1.68 1.12 -23.55
C GLY A 13 -1.27 2.57 -23.79
N ILE A 14 -0.18 2.76 -24.54
CA ILE A 14 0.28 4.09 -24.95
C ILE A 14 0.17 4.14 -26.47
N GLY A 15 -0.73 4.97 -26.97
CA GLY A 15 -0.89 5.23 -28.40
C GLY A 15 0.32 5.98 -28.95
N LEU A 16 0.58 5.86 -30.25
CA LEU A 16 1.66 6.61 -30.92
C LEU A 16 1.44 8.13 -30.89
N ASN A 17 0.22 8.58 -30.64
CA ASN A 17 -0.16 9.97 -30.43
C ASN A 17 0.03 10.43 -28.97
N GLY A 18 0.44 9.54 -28.07
CA GLY A 18 0.64 9.82 -26.64
C GLY A 18 -0.58 9.55 -25.76
N ASP A 19 -1.70 9.07 -26.33
CA ASP A 19 -2.89 8.74 -25.53
C ASP A 19 -2.61 7.54 -24.62
N ILE A 20 -3.04 7.63 -23.36
CA ILE A 20 -2.87 6.58 -22.37
C ILE A 20 -4.23 6.00 -22.03
N GLU A 21 -4.39 4.69 -22.23
CA GLU A 21 -5.59 3.95 -21.89
C GLU A 21 -5.25 2.86 -20.87
N GLN A 22 -6.06 2.72 -19.82
CA GLN A 22 -5.89 1.62 -18.87
C GLN A 22 -6.43 0.32 -19.47
N ILE A 23 -5.56 -0.69 -19.54
CA ILE A 23 -5.86 -1.99 -20.15
C ILE A 23 -6.49 -2.93 -19.10
N VAL A 24 -5.91 -3.02 -17.90
CA VAL A 24 -6.46 -3.85 -16.81
C VAL A 24 -7.10 -2.95 -15.76
N ALA A 25 -8.41 -3.08 -15.55
CA ALA A 25 -9.25 -2.13 -14.83
C ALA A 25 -9.55 -2.47 -13.36
N GLU A 26 -9.02 -3.56 -12.82
CA GLU A 26 -9.34 -4.01 -11.45
C GLU A 26 -9.01 -2.91 -10.40
N PRO A 27 -10.01 -2.41 -9.65
CA PRO A 27 -9.80 -1.36 -8.65
C PRO A 27 -8.84 -1.83 -7.55
N MET A 28 -7.96 -0.93 -7.08
CA MET A 28 -6.98 -1.22 -6.02
C MET A 28 -6.16 -2.50 -6.26
N SER A 29 -5.74 -2.74 -7.49
CA SER A 29 -4.94 -3.91 -7.86
C SER A 29 -3.53 -3.54 -8.32
N HIS A 30 -2.60 -4.47 -8.13
CA HIS A 30 -1.25 -4.42 -8.69
C HIS A 30 -1.09 -5.53 -9.73
N CYS A 31 -0.62 -5.15 -10.93
CA CYS A 31 -0.15 -6.10 -11.93
C CYS A 31 1.33 -6.41 -11.67
N LEU A 32 1.62 -7.62 -11.22
CA LEU A 32 2.95 -8.05 -10.83
C LEU A 32 3.79 -8.55 -12.02
N ALA A 33 3.13 -9.13 -13.02
CA ALA A 33 3.78 -9.65 -14.22
C ALA A 33 2.80 -9.66 -15.41
N MET A 34 3.35 -9.60 -16.62
CA MET A 34 2.59 -9.68 -17.85
C MET A 34 3.37 -10.44 -18.93
N ALA A 35 2.65 -11.19 -19.76
CA ALA A 35 3.14 -11.78 -21.00
C ALA A 35 2.12 -11.52 -22.12
N ALA A 36 2.61 -11.23 -23.33
CA ALA A 36 1.77 -11.00 -24.50
C ALA A 36 1.92 -12.14 -25.52
N GLY A 37 0.80 -12.74 -25.90
CA GLY A 37 0.72 -13.71 -26.98
C GLY A 37 0.25 -13.09 -28.30
N ALA A 38 0.00 -13.96 -29.29
CA ALA A 38 -0.52 -13.53 -30.59
C ALA A 38 -1.91 -12.87 -30.48
N ALA A 39 -2.80 -13.45 -29.65
CA ALA A 39 -4.18 -13.01 -29.50
C ALA A 39 -4.50 -12.36 -28.14
N ASN A 40 -3.77 -12.72 -27.07
CA ASN A 40 -4.17 -12.43 -25.69
C ASN A 40 -3.02 -11.85 -24.86
N LEU A 41 -3.37 -11.25 -23.73
CA LEU A 41 -2.47 -10.89 -22.63
C LEU A 41 -2.72 -11.87 -21.48
N ALA A 42 -1.64 -12.36 -20.86
CA ALA A 42 -1.66 -13.06 -19.59
C ALA A 42 -1.04 -12.13 -18.53
N VAL A 43 -1.72 -11.97 -17.40
CA VAL A 43 -1.33 -11.01 -16.35
C VAL A 43 -1.42 -11.66 -14.98
N VAL A 44 -0.53 -11.30 -14.07
CA VAL A 44 -0.61 -11.69 -12.66
C VAL A 44 -1.09 -10.48 -11.88
N VAL A 45 -2.27 -10.60 -11.26
CA VAL A 45 -2.92 -9.49 -10.55
C VAL A 45 -3.18 -9.88 -9.11
N CYS A 46 -2.88 -8.98 -8.18
CA CYS A 46 -3.24 -9.09 -6.77
C CYS A 46 -3.90 -7.80 -6.27
N SER A 47 -4.49 -7.86 -5.07
CA SER A 47 -5.04 -6.71 -4.36
C SER A 47 -4.73 -6.84 -2.85
N PRO A 48 -5.01 -5.81 -2.03
CA PRO A 48 -4.82 -5.90 -0.58
C PRO A 48 -5.60 -7.04 0.08
N VAL A 49 -6.67 -7.52 -0.56
CA VAL A 49 -7.59 -8.53 -0.02
C VAL A 49 -7.54 -9.85 -0.78
N ALA A 50 -6.79 -9.94 -1.88
CA ALA A 50 -6.68 -11.14 -2.70
C ALA A 50 -5.23 -11.37 -3.12
N GLY A 51 -4.74 -12.60 -2.88
CA GLY A 51 -3.42 -13.03 -3.34
C GLY A 51 -3.32 -13.02 -4.88
N PRO A 52 -2.10 -13.13 -5.42
CA PRO A 52 -1.87 -13.09 -6.86
C PRO A 52 -2.53 -14.28 -7.57
N GLU A 53 -3.29 -13.98 -8.63
CA GLU A 53 -3.84 -14.96 -9.57
C GLU A 53 -3.48 -14.57 -11.00
N ILE A 54 -3.52 -15.55 -11.91
CA ILE A 54 -3.32 -15.38 -13.34
C ILE A 54 -4.66 -15.09 -13.99
N PHE A 55 -4.70 -14.03 -14.79
CA PHE A 55 -5.82 -13.65 -15.63
C PHE A 55 -5.41 -13.63 -17.10
N ILE A 56 -6.35 -13.92 -17.97
CA ILE A 56 -6.23 -13.76 -19.42
C ILE A 56 -7.21 -12.68 -19.88
N ALA A 57 -6.73 -11.77 -20.71
CA ALA A 57 -7.55 -10.77 -21.39
C ALA A 57 -7.20 -10.73 -22.88
N ASP A 58 -8.03 -10.06 -23.69
CA ASP A 58 -7.64 -9.70 -25.05
C ASP A 58 -6.50 -8.65 -25.03
N LYS A 59 -5.97 -8.28 -26.21
CA LYS A 59 -4.90 -7.26 -26.30
C LYS A 59 -5.30 -5.85 -25.88
N GLN A 60 -6.59 -5.59 -25.75
CA GLN A 60 -7.13 -4.33 -25.24
C GLN A 60 -7.47 -4.44 -23.75
N GLY A 61 -7.18 -5.58 -23.10
CA GLY A 61 -7.43 -5.80 -21.68
C GLY A 61 -8.89 -6.10 -21.33
N ARG A 62 -9.73 -6.31 -22.36
CA ARG A 62 -11.14 -6.65 -22.19
C ARG A 62 -11.29 -8.14 -21.90
N SER A 63 -12.44 -8.50 -21.35
CA SER A 63 -12.79 -9.88 -21.01
C SER A 63 -11.79 -10.54 -20.06
N LEU A 64 -11.24 -9.76 -19.11
CA LEU A 64 -10.32 -10.24 -18.10
C LEU A 64 -10.95 -11.41 -17.32
N THR A 65 -10.37 -12.60 -17.48
CA THR A 65 -10.89 -13.84 -16.90
C THR A 65 -9.81 -14.50 -16.08
N GLN A 66 -10.10 -14.82 -14.82
CA GLN A 66 -9.19 -15.58 -13.96
C GLN A 66 -9.07 -17.02 -14.48
N VAL A 67 -7.84 -17.53 -14.61
CA VAL A 67 -7.56 -18.88 -15.11
C VAL A 67 -6.82 -19.77 -14.11
N SER A 68 -6.43 -19.22 -12.96
CA SER A 68 -5.87 -19.96 -11.83
C SER A 68 -6.75 -19.87 -10.59
N ASP A 69 -6.47 -20.70 -9.59
CA ASP A 69 -7.11 -20.65 -8.25
C ASP A 69 -6.07 -21.03 -7.18
N PHE A 70 -4.90 -20.38 -7.22
CA PHE A 70 -3.79 -20.66 -6.30
C PHE A 70 -4.16 -20.35 -4.84
N ASN A 71 -5.09 -19.41 -4.64
CA ASN A 71 -5.52 -18.92 -3.34
C ASN A 71 -6.89 -19.47 -2.91
N ALA A 72 -7.34 -20.59 -3.48
CA ALA A 72 -8.62 -21.23 -3.14
C ALA A 72 -8.82 -21.44 -1.62
N TRP A 73 -7.73 -21.72 -0.90
CA TRP A 73 -7.70 -21.92 0.55
C TRP A 73 -8.23 -20.73 1.36
N ARG A 74 -8.28 -19.53 0.77
CA ARG A 74 -8.74 -18.33 1.45
C ARG A 74 -10.26 -18.18 1.44
N LYS A 75 -10.98 -18.97 0.62
CA LYS A 75 -12.46 -18.98 0.58
C LYS A 75 -13.07 -19.36 1.93
N ASP A 76 -12.32 -20.11 2.75
CA ASP A 76 -12.73 -20.54 4.08
C ASP A 76 -12.27 -19.58 5.20
N ARG A 77 -11.71 -18.42 4.85
CA ARG A 77 -11.22 -17.40 5.80
C ARG A 77 -12.17 -16.22 5.88
N PRO A 78 -12.13 -15.42 6.98
CA PRO A 78 -12.87 -14.17 7.05
C PRO A 78 -12.58 -13.26 5.86
N GLU A 79 -13.64 -12.62 5.36
CA GLU A 79 -13.50 -11.56 4.36
C GLU A 79 -12.61 -10.44 4.90
N LEU A 80 -11.83 -9.80 4.03
CA LEU A 80 -11.09 -8.59 4.38
C LEU A 80 -11.59 -7.43 3.53
N ARG A 81 -11.50 -6.23 4.08
CA ARG A 81 -11.84 -4.98 3.41
C ARG A 81 -10.65 -4.06 3.43
N CYS A 82 -10.39 -3.44 2.30
CA CYS A 82 -9.38 -2.40 2.17
C CYS A 82 -10.03 -1.13 1.64
N LEU A 83 -9.78 -0.02 2.31
CA LEU A 83 -10.23 1.29 1.86
C LEU A 83 -9.01 2.09 1.38
N GLU A 84 -9.03 2.49 0.11
CA GLU A 84 -8.16 3.57 -0.37
C GLU A 84 -8.67 4.90 0.19
N ARG A 85 -7.76 5.69 0.76
CA ARG A 85 -8.08 6.99 1.35
C ARG A 85 -7.01 8.01 1.03
N TRP A 86 -7.44 9.27 0.99
CA TRP A 86 -6.57 10.43 0.89
C TRP A 86 -6.67 11.22 2.18
N PHE A 87 -5.51 11.52 2.76
CA PHE A 87 -5.40 12.18 4.05
C PHE A 87 -4.67 13.51 3.89
N ARG A 88 -5.27 14.60 4.37
CA ARG A 88 -4.60 15.90 4.41
C ARG A 88 -3.50 15.94 5.47
N VAL A 89 -2.24 15.75 5.12
CA VAL A 89 -1.09 15.66 6.04
C VAL A 89 -0.22 16.91 5.94
N ALA A 90 0.67 17.12 6.91
CA ALA A 90 1.61 18.23 6.86
C ALA A 90 2.62 18.05 5.71
N ASP A 91 2.95 19.13 5.01
CA ASP A 91 3.90 19.12 3.89
C ASP A 91 5.37 19.37 4.33
N GLY A 92 5.63 19.56 5.63
CA GLY A 92 6.95 19.86 6.16
C GLY A 92 7.43 21.31 5.98
N ASN A 93 6.65 22.15 5.30
CA ASN A 93 6.95 23.56 5.03
C ASN A 93 5.91 24.51 5.65
N GLY A 94 5.18 24.04 6.66
CA GLY A 94 4.12 24.80 7.34
C GLY A 94 2.77 24.79 6.62
N GLY A 95 2.62 24.01 5.55
CA GLY A 95 1.38 23.80 4.82
C GLY A 95 0.87 22.35 4.95
N PHE A 96 0.01 21.98 4.00
CA PHE A 96 -0.63 20.67 3.96
C PHE A 96 -0.71 20.13 2.53
N GLU A 97 -0.62 18.82 2.40
CA GLU A 97 -0.77 18.07 1.15
C GLU A 97 -1.65 16.84 1.34
N ASP A 98 -2.07 16.20 0.24
CA ASP A 98 -2.86 14.97 0.29
C ASP A 98 -1.97 13.74 0.16
N GLY A 99 -1.86 12.96 1.24
CA GLY A 99 -1.17 11.66 1.27
C GLY A 99 -2.14 10.51 1.02
N GLN A 100 -1.83 9.66 0.04
CA GLN A 100 -2.63 8.47 -0.26
C GLN A 100 -2.24 7.31 0.66
N GLY A 101 -3.22 6.62 1.21
CA GLY A 101 -2.99 5.39 1.97
C GLY A 101 -4.13 4.40 1.89
N TRP A 102 -3.91 3.23 2.46
CA TRP A 102 -4.83 2.11 2.48
C TRP A 102 -5.05 1.65 3.91
N VAL A 103 -6.31 1.41 4.25
CA VAL A 103 -6.72 0.90 5.55
C VAL A 103 -7.35 -0.48 5.35
N LEU A 104 -6.61 -1.52 5.72
CA LEU A 104 -7.07 -2.91 5.67
C LEU A 104 -7.61 -3.35 7.05
N SER A 105 -8.74 -4.05 7.06
CA SER A 105 -9.27 -4.70 8.26
C SER A 105 -10.23 -5.84 7.89
N ALA A 106 -10.55 -6.72 8.85
CA ALA A 106 -11.72 -7.58 8.73
C ALA A 106 -13.02 -6.76 8.94
N PRO A 107 -14.18 -7.21 8.45
CA PRO A 107 -15.48 -6.59 8.75
C PRO A 107 -15.73 -6.39 10.26
N GLY A 108 -16.65 -5.49 10.58
CA GLY A 108 -17.02 -5.13 11.95
C GLY A 108 -16.66 -3.70 12.30
N GLU A 109 -17.25 -3.21 13.39
CA GLU A 109 -17.10 -1.84 13.87
C GLU A 109 -16.10 -1.73 15.02
N GLY A 110 -15.68 -0.50 15.29
CA GLY A 110 -14.95 -0.12 16.49
C GLY A 110 -13.48 0.21 16.26
N PRO A 111 -12.85 0.84 17.26
CA PRO A 111 -11.45 1.18 17.19
C PRO A 111 -10.61 -0.10 17.31
N ARG A 112 -9.76 -0.34 16.33
CA ARG A 112 -8.90 -1.54 16.24
C ARG A 112 -7.47 -1.20 16.67
N PRO A 113 -6.71 -2.14 17.25
CA PRO A 113 -5.26 -2.01 17.30
C PRO A 113 -4.72 -1.74 15.89
N LEU A 114 -3.81 -0.77 15.73
CA LEU A 114 -3.35 -0.32 14.42
C LEU A 114 -1.90 -0.72 14.16
N LEU A 115 -1.65 -1.42 13.07
CA LEU A 115 -0.31 -1.58 12.52
C LEU A 115 -0.02 -0.43 11.53
N LEU A 116 1.05 0.31 11.76
CA LEU A 116 1.68 1.19 10.78
C LEU A 116 2.66 0.36 9.96
N ASP A 117 2.28 -0.05 8.75
CA ASP A 117 3.14 -0.84 7.86
C ASP A 117 3.88 0.09 6.89
N MET A 118 5.09 0.45 7.29
CA MET A 118 5.97 1.38 6.61
C MET A 118 6.72 0.67 5.49
N HIS A 119 6.46 1.05 4.25
CA HIS A 119 7.08 0.39 3.10
C HIS A 119 8.60 0.64 3.01
N GLY A 120 9.30 -0.32 2.41
CA GLY A 120 10.74 -0.23 2.15
C GLY A 120 11.07 0.60 0.91
N GLY A 121 12.27 1.18 0.90
CA GLY A 121 12.72 2.18 -0.06
C GLY A 121 12.00 3.52 0.13
N PRO A 122 12.71 4.62 0.43
CA PRO A 122 12.06 5.92 0.60
C PRO A 122 11.34 6.36 -0.69
N HIS A 123 11.81 5.88 -1.84
CA HIS A 123 11.28 6.17 -3.18
C HIS A 123 10.52 4.97 -3.78
N SER A 124 9.82 4.22 -2.95
CA SER A 124 8.89 3.16 -3.35
C SER A 124 7.44 3.62 -3.18
N ILE A 125 6.52 2.68 -3.21
CA ILE A 125 5.11 2.84 -2.84
C ILE A 125 4.75 1.73 -1.85
N ALA A 126 3.65 1.88 -1.11
CA ALA A 126 3.12 0.71 -0.40
C ALA A 126 2.61 -0.31 -1.42
N SER A 127 3.20 -1.51 -1.36
CA SER A 127 2.96 -2.60 -2.29
C SER A 127 1.83 -3.50 -1.79
N PHE A 128 1.15 -4.20 -2.70
CA PHE A 128 0.18 -5.27 -2.39
C PHE A 128 0.75 -6.68 -2.69
N GLU A 129 2.05 -6.79 -2.92
CA GLU A 129 2.73 -8.05 -3.17
C GLU A 129 2.58 -9.01 -1.97
N PHE A 130 1.78 -10.06 -2.16
CA PHE A 130 1.39 -10.98 -1.09
C PHE A 130 2.57 -11.60 -0.32
N GLU A 131 3.68 -11.93 -1.01
CA GLU A 131 4.89 -12.48 -0.37
C GLU A 131 5.49 -11.54 0.68
N ARG A 132 5.29 -10.23 0.54
CA ARG A 132 5.77 -9.22 1.50
C ARG A 132 4.76 -8.89 2.59
N LEU A 133 3.52 -9.36 2.47
CA LEU A 133 2.37 -8.92 3.26
C LEU A 133 1.62 -10.07 3.92
N ILE A 134 2.23 -11.25 4.04
CA ILE A 134 1.58 -12.42 4.65
C ILE A 134 1.00 -12.12 6.06
N HIS A 135 1.56 -11.13 6.77
CA HIS A 135 1.09 -10.69 8.08
C HIS A 135 -0.19 -9.85 8.04
N TRP A 136 -0.51 -9.18 6.93
CA TRP A 136 -1.72 -8.37 6.80
C TRP A 136 -3.00 -9.16 7.03
N PRO A 137 -3.29 -10.24 6.27
CA PRO A 137 -4.50 -11.01 6.48
C PRO A 137 -4.53 -11.66 7.86
N VAL A 138 -3.38 -12.14 8.36
CA VAL A 138 -3.28 -12.77 9.67
C VAL A 138 -3.62 -11.79 10.80
N LEU A 139 -3.10 -10.56 10.75
CA LEU A 139 -3.37 -9.53 11.76
C LEU A 139 -4.80 -9.02 11.66
N ALA A 140 -5.30 -8.81 10.44
CA ALA A 140 -6.68 -8.38 10.23
C ALA A 140 -7.69 -9.40 10.75
N GLU A 141 -7.47 -10.71 10.51
CA GLU A 141 -8.25 -11.81 11.10
C GLU A 141 -8.19 -11.81 12.64
N LYS A 142 -7.09 -11.32 13.23
CA LYS A 142 -6.91 -11.15 14.67
C LYS A 142 -7.45 -9.82 15.22
N GLY A 143 -8.16 -9.06 14.39
CA GLY A 143 -8.85 -7.83 14.79
C GLY A 143 -8.03 -6.54 14.64
N TRP A 144 -6.83 -6.59 14.07
CA TRP A 144 -6.04 -5.39 13.80
C TRP A 144 -6.54 -4.66 12.55
N ALA A 145 -6.35 -3.34 12.53
CA ALA A 145 -6.32 -2.56 11.31
C ALA A 145 -4.86 -2.41 10.85
N ILE A 146 -4.65 -2.35 9.54
CA ILE A 146 -3.34 -2.09 8.94
C ILE A 146 -3.45 -0.80 8.14
N LEU A 147 -2.56 0.16 8.43
CA LEU A 147 -2.36 1.35 7.64
C LEU A 147 -1.11 1.17 6.79
N ALA A 148 -1.27 1.32 5.48
CA ALA A 148 -0.16 1.47 4.54
C ALA A 148 -0.28 2.86 3.90
N LEU A 149 0.71 3.72 4.10
CA LEU A 149 0.69 5.12 3.65
C LEU A 149 1.84 5.34 2.65
N ASN A 150 1.58 6.12 1.61
CA ASN A 150 2.62 6.69 0.76
C ASN A 150 2.92 8.09 1.27
N ALA A 151 3.79 8.17 2.27
CA ALA A 151 4.25 9.45 2.82
C ALA A 151 5.17 10.19 1.82
N VAL A 152 5.48 11.45 2.09
CA VAL A 152 6.50 12.23 1.36
C VAL A 152 7.76 11.38 1.12
N GLY A 153 8.31 11.47 -0.09
CA GLY A 153 9.39 10.59 -0.55
C GLY A 153 8.92 9.47 -1.48
N SER A 154 7.69 8.99 -1.30
CA SER A 154 7.12 7.91 -2.11
C SER A 154 7.09 8.26 -3.60
N ASN A 155 7.30 7.26 -4.44
CA ASN A 155 7.21 7.41 -5.88
C ASN A 155 5.75 7.43 -6.36
N SER A 156 5.50 7.76 -7.64
CA SER A 156 4.19 7.87 -8.30
C SER A 156 3.36 9.13 -7.99
N TYR A 157 3.91 10.08 -7.23
CA TYR A 157 3.31 11.38 -6.89
C TYR A 157 4.09 12.59 -7.45
N GLY A 158 5.03 12.34 -8.37
CA GLY A 158 5.88 13.37 -8.98
C GLY A 158 7.29 13.42 -8.38
N LEU A 159 8.22 13.94 -9.17
CA LEU A 159 9.64 13.97 -8.83
C LEU A 159 9.92 14.84 -7.59
N GLU A 160 9.26 15.99 -7.49
CA GLU A 160 9.40 16.91 -6.36
C GLU A 160 8.95 16.26 -5.05
N PHE A 161 7.80 15.57 -5.07
CA PHE A 161 7.29 14.84 -3.90
C PHE A 161 8.27 13.76 -3.43
N ALA A 162 8.88 13.01 -4.37
CA ALA A 162 9.86 11.99 -4.04
C ALA A 162 11.18 12.58 -3.52
N HIS A 163 11.71 13.62 -4.16
CA HIS A 163 13.01 14.20 -3.81
C HIS A 163 13.00 15.01 -2.52
N ARG A 164 11.84 15.51 -2.08
CA ARG A 164 11.71 16.26 -0.81
C ARG A 164 12.23 15.50 0.41
N LEU A 165 12.16 14.17 0.40
CA LEU A 165 12.63 13.36 1.52
C LEU A 165 14.17 13.27 1.60
N CYS A 166 14.90 13.61 0.52
CA CYS A 166 16.37 13.55 0.51
C CYS A 166 16.97 14.47 1.58
N GLY A 167 17.73 13.89 2.51
CA GLY A 167 18.36 14.63 3.61
C GLY A 167 17.47 14.83 4.84
N HIS A 168 16.22 14.34 4.82
CA HIS A 168 15.23 14.55 5.89
C HIS A 168 14.49 13.26 6.27
N TRP A 169 15.19 12.14 6.26
CA TRP A 169 14.63 10.82 6.60
C TRP A 169 14.16 10.78 8.06
N GLY A 170 12.93 10.31 8.30
CA GLY A 170 12.30 10.32 9.61
C GLY A 170 11.74 11.69 10.04
N GLU A 171 12.33 12.79 9.56
CA GLU A 171 11.94 14.15 9.92
C GLU A 171 10.67 14.60 9.18
N LEU A 172 10.54 14.28 7.89
CA LEU A 172 9.43 14.74 7.06
C LEU A 172 8.32 13.69 6.88
N ASP A 173 8.68 12.41 6.80
CA ASP A 173 7.76 11.32 6.52
C ASP A 173 7.05 10.80 7.78
N TYR A 174 7.77 10.59 8.89
CA TYR A 174 7.15 10.07 10.12
C TYR A 174 6.00 10.94 10.67
N PRO A 175 6.08 12.28 10.68
CA PRO A 175 4.97 13.12 11.13
C PRO A 175 3.67 12.89 10.34
N GLN A 176 3.76 12.52 9.05
CA GLN A 176 2.58 12.17 8.25
C GLN A 176 1.93 10.88 8.76
N TRP A 177 2.71 9.87 9.14
CA TRP A 177 2.21 8.64 9.76
C TRP A 177 1.52 8.90 11.09
N GLU A 178 2.11 9.73 11.94
CA GLU A 178 1.53 10.11 13.23
C GLU A 178 0.19 10.83 13.04
N GLU A 179 0.13 11.79 12.11
CA GLU A 179 -1.08 12.56 11.82
C GLU A 179 -2.20 11.66 11.28
N VAL A 180 -1.90 10.74 10.36
CA VAL A 180 -2.89 9.78 9.85
C VAL A 180 -3.35 8.83 10.96
N ARG A 181 -2.45 8.31 11.79
CA ARG A 181 -2.79 7.50 12.96
C ARG A 181 -3.76 8.26 13.88
N ARG A 182 -3.46 9.52 14.20
CA ARG A 182 -4.32 10.37 15.05
C ARG A 182 -5.71 10.55 14.45
N LYS A 183 -5.81 10.78 13.13
CA LYS A 183 -7.10 10.90 12.44
C LYS A 183 -7.92 9.61 12.52
N LEU A 184 -7.30 8.46 12.26
CA LEU A 184 -7.98 7.16 12.36
C LEU A 184 -8.50 6.89 13.77
N ARG A 185 -7.80 7.37 14.82
CA ARG A 185 -8.30 7.32 16.20
C ARG A 185 -9.52 8.20 16.42
N VAL A 186 -9.47 9.46 15.98
CA VAL A 186 -10.59 10.41 16.11
C VAL A 186 -11.84 9.90 15.38
N GLU A 187 -11.66 9.23 14.25
CA GLU A 187 -12.75 8.61 13.48
C GLU A 187 -13.27 7.31 14.09
N GLY A 188 -12.66 6.80 15.17
CA GLY A 188 -13.05 5.55 15.82
C GLY A 188 -12.67 4.29 15.03
N ILE A 189 -11.77 4.40 14.05
CA ILE A 189 -11.25 3.27 13.25
C ILE A 189 -10.09 2.59 13.98
N ALA A 190 -9.23 3.38 14.63
CA ALA A 190 -8.06 2.90 15.38
C ALA A 190 -8.21 3.17 16.88
N SER A 191 -7.68 2.27 17.70
CA SER A 191 -7.52 2.45 19.15
C SER A 191 -6.19 3.14 19.47
N ASP A 192 -5.93 3.35 20.76
CA ASP A 192 -4.62 3.83 21.23
C ASP A 192 -3.52 2.77 21.13
N VAL A 193 -3.88 1.49 20.99
CA VAL A 193 -2.90 0.41 20.74
C VAL A 193 -2.41 0.54 19.30
N ALA A 194 -1.14 0.89 19.14
CA ALA A 194 -0.50 1.00 17.83
C ALA A 194 0.86 0.29 17.83
N ALA A 195 1.19 -0.35 16.72
CA ALA A 195 2.50 -0.95 16.47
C ALA A 195 3.05 -0.48 15.12
N CYS A 196 4.36 -0.52 14.94
CA CYS A 196 4.99 -0.27 13.63
C CYS A 196 5.75 -1.48 13.10
N PHE A 197 5.81 -1.60 11.78
CA PHE A 197 6.65 -2.57 11.09
C PHE A 197 7.12 -1.98 9.77
N GLY A 198 8.31 -2.37 9.36
CA GLY A 198 8.77 -2.15 8.00
C GLY A 198 10.07 -2.87 7.68
N HIS A 199 10.35 -3.00 6.39
CA HIS A 199 11.58 -3.59 5.88
C HIS A 199 12.45 -2.55 5.16
N SER A 200 13.79 -2.67 5.26
CA SER A 200 14.74 -1.73 4.64
C SER A 200 14.49 -0.29 5.15
N TYR A 201 14.19 0.67 4.29
CA TYR A 201 13.83 2.02 4.75
C TYR A 201 12.63 2.04 5.72
N GLY A 202 11.65 1.17 5.54
CA GLY A 202 10.56 1.02 6.50
C GLY A 202 11.03 0.49 7.85
N GLY A 203 12.11 -0.30 7.87
CA GLY A 203 12.79 -0.74 9.08
C GLY A 203 13.53 0.41 9.76
N PHE A 204 14.23 1.25 8.98
CA PHE A 204 14.81 2.51 9.48
C PHE A 204 13.72 3.39 10.10
N LEU A 205 12.62 3.62 9.39
CA LEU A 205 11.53 4.47 9.85
C LEU A 205 10.83 3.88 11.08
N SER A 206 10.71 2.55 11.16
CA SER A 206 10.21 1.87 12.38
C SER A 206 11.14 2.07 13.57
N ALA A 207 12.46 1.99 13.37
CA ALA A 207 13.44 2.26 14.44
C ALA A 207 13.42 3.74 14.87
N TRP A 208 13.33 4.66 13.91
CA TRP A 208 13.15 6.09 14.15
C TRP A 208 11.89 6.35 14.98
N ALA A 209 10.76 5.79 14.55
CA ALA A 209 9.47 5.91 15.22
C ALA A 209 9.54 5.46 16.69
N LEU A 210 10.14 4.29 16.95
CA LEU A 210 10.28 3.77 18.32
C LEU A 210 11.15 4.66 19.22
N GLY A 211 12.08 5.43 18.65
CA GLY A 211 12.90 6.40 19.38
C GLY A 211 12.22 7.76 19.63
N HIS A 212 11.19 8.10 18.86
CA HIS A 212 10.61 9.45 18.84
C HIS A 212 9.12 9.49 19.21
N ASP A 213 8.44 8.35 19.28
CA ASP A 213 7.00 8.27 19.52
C ASP A 213 6.66 7.29 20.65
N ALA A 214 6.42 7.86 21.83
CA ALA A 214 6.02 7.10 23.01
C ALA A 214 4.58 6.53 22.93
N GLY A 215 3.81 6.85 21.90
CA GLY A 215 2.47 6.33 21.64
C GLY A 215 2.46 4.95 20.96
N LEU A 216 3.60 4.44 20.50
CA LEU A 216 3.72 3.09 19.95
C LEU A 216 3.87 2.06 21.09
N SER A 217 3.03 1.02 21.07
CA SER A 217 3.08 -0.09 22.02
C SER A 217 4.25 -1.04 21.76
N CYS A 218 4.60 -1.26 20.49
CA CYS A 218 5.75 -2.05 20.06
C CYS A 218 6.11 -1.78 18.60
N GLY A 219 7.22 -2.35 18.13
CA GLY A 219 7.56 -2.34 16.71
C GLY A 219 8.51 -3.45 16.32
N VAL A 220 8.54 -3.76 15.03
CA VAL A 220 9.42 -4.78 14.44
C VAL A 220 10.27 -4.13 13.35
N VAL A 221 11.59 -4.15 13.54
CA VAL A 221 12.57 -3.58 12.61
C VAL A 221 13.18 -4.70 11.77
N SER A 222 12.96 -4.67 10.45
CA SER A 222 13.51 -5.66 9.52
C SER A 222 14.49 -5.01 8.54
N GLY A 223 15.75 -5.43 8.55
CA GLY A 223 16.77 -4.96 7.59
C GLY A 223 16.93 -3.44 7.51
N GLY A 224 16.65 -2.71 8.61
CA GLY A 224 16.79 -1.26 8.68
C GLY A 224 18.23 -0.83 8.49
N VAL A 225 18.44 0.23 7.69
CA VAL A 225 19.73 0.85 7.38
C VAL A 225 19.66 2.35 7.55
#